data_AF-A0A4Y2I7S8-F1
#
_entry.id   AF-A0A4Y2I7S8-F1
#
_cell.length_a   1.000
_cell.length_b   1.000
_cell.length_c   1.000
_cell.angle_alpha   90.00
_cell.angle_beta   90.00
_cell.angle_gamma   90.00
#
_symmetry.space_group_name_H-M   'P 1'
#
loop_
_entity.id
_entity.type
_entity.pdbx_description
1 polymer ?
#
loop_
_entity_poly.entity_id
_entity_poly.type
_entity_poly.pdbx_seq_one_letter_code
_entity_poly.pdbx_strand_id
1 'polypeptide(L)'
;MDNASAHPDVETLKAENITCIFMPLNTTAILQSMDQDVIESMKRRYRKQHLSKLLFEGDDDKEEASCSIVQFWKALTLKYCVYMINEALESVPEHTFKRSWRKLAPYLENVDQSNDSGSVTVTELNGLLKQIPGCGSCEEDDVRL
;
A
#
# COMPACT_ATOMS: atom_id res chain seq x y z
N MET A 1 -14.79 9.01 10.89
CA MET A 1 -13.44 9.42 11.33
C MET A 1 -13.06 8.58 12.55
N ASP A 2 -11.78 8.29 12.78
CA ASP A 2 -11.36 7.60 14.00
C ASP A 2 -11.46 8.54 15.22
N ASN A 3 -11.21 8.01 16.43
CA ASN A 3 -11.34 8.77 17.68
C ASN A 3 -9.99 9.35 18.16
N ALA A 4 -9.02 9.59 17.28
CA ALA A 4 -7.75 10.19 17.67
C ALA A 4 -7.95 11.58 18.27
N SER A 5 -7.23 11.89 19.35
CA SER A 5 -7.36 13.17 20.08
C SER A 5 -6.94 14.40 19.26
N ALA A 6 -6.25 14.21 18.14
CA ALA A 6 -5.89 15.27 17.21
C ALA A 6 -7.06 15.72 16.32
N HIS A 7 -8.16 14.95 16.26
CA HIS A 7 -9.32 15.32 15.46
C HIS A 7 -10.17 16.40 16.15
N PRO A 8 -10.55 17.46 15.42
CA PRO A 8 -11.48 18.46 15.93
C PRO A 8 -12.87 17.86 16.20
N ASP A 9 -13.65 18.54 17.03
CA ASP A 9 -15.02 18.13 17.35
C ASP A 9 -15.93 18.12 16.11
N VAL A 10 -16.93 17.24 16.05
CA VAL A 10 -17.86 17.14 14.92
C VAL A 10 -18.62 18.44 14.65
N GLU A 11 -18.87 19.24 15.68
CA GLU A 11 -19.50 20.55 15.55
C GLU A 11 -18.58 21.59 14.89
N THR A 12 -17.30 21.30 14.74
CA THR A 12 -16.37 22.12 13.95
C THR A 12 -16.16 21.56 12.55
N LEU A 13 -16.42 20.27 12.36
CA LEU A 13 -16.25 19.54 11.09
C LEU A 13 -17.57 19.39 10.35
N LYS A 14 -18.24 20.51 10.09
CA LYS A 14 -19.49 20.55 9.32
C LYS A 14 -19.44 21.59 8.22
N ALA A 15 -19.89 21.20 7.05
CA ALA A 15 -20.16 22.06 5.91
C ALA A 15 -21.62 21.82 5.46
N GLU A 16 -22.17 22.69 4.61
CA GLU A 16 -23.61 22.72 4.30
C GLU A 16 -24.22 21.34 4.01
N ASN A 17 -23.51 20.47 3.26
CA ASN A 17 -23.99 19.14 2.87
C ASN A 17 -23.05 18.00 3.32
N ILE A 18 -22.14 18.25 4.27
CA ILE A 18 -21.18 17.24 4.74
C ILE A 18 -21.21 17.19 6.26
N THR A 19 -21.56 16.02 6.79
CA THR A 19 -21.55 15.72 8.22
C THR A 19 -20.41 14.77 8.57
N CYS A 20 -19.67 15.07 9.63
CA CYS A 20 -18.67 14.16 10.19
C CYS A 20 -19.29 13.27 11.25
N ILE A 21 -18.95 11.97 11.22
CA ILE A 21 -19.37 10.98 12.23
C ILE A 21 -18.12 10.26 12.72
N PHE A 22 -17.95 10.17 14.05
CA PHE A 22 -16.91 9.36 14.66
C PHE A 22 -17.32 7.90 14.70
N MET A 23 -16.35 7.01 14.44
CA MET A 23 -16.56 5.57 14.58
C MET A 23 -16.77 5.21 16.07
N PRO A 24 -17.56 4.17 16.40
CA PRO A 24 -17.65 3.68 17.76
C PRO A 24 -16.26 3.33 18.34
N LEU A 25 -16.11 3.45 19.66
CA LEU A 25 -14.84 3.16 20.32
C LEU A 25 -14.36 1.73 20.02
N ASN A 26 -13.06 1.53 19.83
CA ASN A 26 -12.42 0.24 19.53
C ASN A 26 -12.89 -0.46 18.24
N THR A 27 -13.56 0.25 17.33
CA THR A 27 -14.00 -0.33 16.04
C THR A 27 -13.17 0.14 14.85
N THR A 28 -12.18 1.02 15.05
CA THR A 28 -11.37 1.64 13.98
C THR A 28 -10.84 0.59 13.00
N ALA A 29 -10.10 -0.42 13.47
CA ALA A 29 -9.53 -1.44 12.57
C ALA A 29 -10.58 -2.26 11.80
N ILE A 30 -11.83 -2.33 12.27
CA ILE A 30 -12.91 -3.13 11.66
C ILE A 30 -13.77 -2.30 10.73
N LEU A 31 -13.93 -1.01 11.01
CA LEU A 31 -14.81 -0.11 10.28
C LEU A 31 -14.06 0.87 9.38
N GLN A 32 -12.81 1.20 9.68
CA GLN A 32 -12.01 2.11 8.87
C GLN A 32 -11.72 1.45 7.52
N SER A 33 -12.30 2.02 6.46
CA SER A 33 -12.19 1.51 5.10
C SER A 33 -10.73 1.38 4.65
N MET A 34 -9.90 2.39 4.96
CA MET A 34 -8.47 2.34 4.64
C MET A 34 -7.75 1.11 5.24
N ASP A 35 -8.16 0.66 6.43
CA ASP A 35 -7.56 -0.45 7.16
C ASP A 35 -8.10 -1.82 6.71
N GLN A 36 -9.22 -1.86 5.96
CA GLN A 36 -9.83 -3.13 5.54
C GLN A 36 -9.02 -3.86 4.47
N ASP A 37 -8.45 -3.15 3.50
CA ASP A 37 -7.77 -3.74 2.34
C ASP A 37 -6.86 -2.74 1.61
N VAL A 38 -7.23 -1.44 1.62
CA VAL A 38 -6.59 -0.41 0.79
C VAL A 38 -5.13 -0.22 1.19
N ILE A 39 -4.84 -0.01 2.49
CA ILE A 39 -3.48 0.20 2.97
C ILE A 39 -2.60 -1.03 2.70
N GLU A 40 -3.12 -2.24 2.94
CA GLU A 40 -2.36 -3.47 2.70
C GLU A 40 -2.03 -3.63 1.21
N SER A 41 -3.03 -3.45 0.32
CA SER A 41 -2.84 -3.50 -1.12
C SER A 41 -1.81 -2.47 -1.61
N MET A 42 -1.92 -1.23 -1.13
CA MET A 42 -0.96 -0.17 -1.42
C MET A 42 0.45 -0.53 -0.94
N LYS A 43 0.62 -1.03 0.30
CA LYS A 43 1.94 -1.43 0.85
C LYS A 43 2.58 -2.54 0.02
N ARG A 44 1.82 -3.55 -0.39
CA ARG A 44 2.31 -4.64 -1.25
C ARG A 44 2.78 -4.11 -2.60
N ARG A 45 2.01 -3.22 -3.23
CA ARG A 45 2.34 -2.58 -4.52
C ARG A 45 3.57 -1.69 -4.42
N TYR A 46 3.65 -0.86 -3.38
CA TYR A 46 4.83 -0.05 -3.08
C TYR A 46 6.09 -0.93 -2.95
N ARG A 47 6.04 -2.01 -2.17
CA ARG A 47 7.17 -2.94 -2.01
C ARG A 47 7.60 -3.55 -3.34
N LYS A 48 6.64 -4.01 -4.16
CA LYS A 48 6.93 -4.56 -5.48
C LYS A 48 7.64 -3.53 -6.36
N GLN A 49 7.08 -2.32 -6.47
CA GLN A 49 7.68 -1.24 -7.26
C GLN A 49 9.08 -0.89 -6.76
N HIS A 50 9.27 -0.76 -5.45
CA HIS A 50 10.56 -0.45 -4.84
C HIS A 50 11.61 -1.54 -5.12
N LEU A 51 11.25 -2.82 -4.97
CA LEU A 51 12.14 -3.94 -5.30
C LEU A 51 12.44 -4.01 -6.79
N SER A 52 11.45 -3.79 -7.66
CA SER A 52 11.66 -3.74 -9.10
C SER A 52 12.57 -2.59 -9.52
N LYS A 53 12.36 -1.40 -8.97
CA LYS A 53 13.22 -0.23 -9.23
C LYS A 53 14.65 -0.50 -8.75
N LEU A 54 14.81 -1.07 -7.56
CA LEU A 54 16.14 -1.46 -7.07
C LEU A 54 16.86 -2.49 -7.98
N LEU A 55 16.13 -3.45 -8.55
CA LEU A 55 16.71 -4.52 -9.37
C LEU A 55 16.97 -4.10 -10.82
N PHE A 56 16.18 -3.17 -11.36
CA PHE A 56 16.12 -2.90 -12.80
C PHE A 56 16.32 -1.42 -13.18
N GLU A 57 16.39 -0.48 -12.21
CA GLU A 57 16.62 0.95 -12.47
C GLU A 57 18.12 1.26 -12.31
N GLY A 58 18.90 1.02 -13.37
CA GLY A 58 20.34 1.29 -13.48
C GLY A 58 20.83 1.01 -14.92
N ASP A 59 21.89 1.70 -15.37
CA ASP A 59 22.44 1.55 -16.73
C ASP A 59 22.85 0.10 -17.04
N ASP A 60 22.66 -0.32 -18.30
CA ASP A 60 22.88 -1.68 -18.85
C ASP A 60 24.32 -2.24 -18.71
N ASP A 61 25.23 -1.52 -18.04
CA ASP A 61 26.60 -1.91 -17.81
C ASP A 61 26.69 -2.93 -16.67
N LYS A 62 26.78 -4.20 -17.07
CA LYS A 62 26.73 -5.43 -16.26
C LYS A 62 27.82 -5.60 -15.19
N GLU A 63 28.69 -4.63 -14.97
CA GLU A 63 29.74 -4.75 -13.96
C GLU A 63 29.35 -4.02 -12.68
N GLU A 64 28.97 -4.83 -11.68
CA GLU A 64 28.88 -4.51 -10.24
C GLU A 64 27.48 -4.18 -9.66
N ALA A 65 26.65 -5.23 -9.53
CA ALA A 65 25.34 -5.17 -8.86
C ALA A 65 25.38 -4.61 -7.42
N SER A 66 26.51 -4.72 -6.70
CA SER A 66 26.73 -4.11 -5.39
C SER A 66 26.92 -2.59 -5.43
N CYS A 67 27.44 -2.05 -6.54
CA CYS A 67 27.51 -0.61 -6.76
C CYS A 67 26.12 -0.03 -7.02
N SER A 68 25.28 -0.77 -7.76
CA SER A 68 23.90 -0.41 -8.09
C SER A 68 23.00 -0.22 -6.85
N ILE A 69 23.02 -1.14 -5.87
CA ILE A 69 22.19 -0.98 -4.66
C ILE A 69 22.59 0.27 -3.85
N VAL A 70 23.89 0.54 -3.72
CA VAL A 70 24.39 1.71 -2.99
C VAL A 70 24.01 3.01 -3.72
N GLN A 71 24.08 3.01 -5.06
CA GLN A 71 23.64 4.14 -5.87
C GLN A 71 22.14 4.38 -5.76
N PHE A 72 21.32 3.33 -5.80
CA PHE A 72 19.88 3.42 -5.59
C PHE A 72 19.55 4.07 -4.24
N TRP A 73 20.16 3.60 -3.16
CA TRP A 73 19.96 4.19 -1.83
C TRP A 73 20.41 5.66 -1.74
N LYS A 74 21.48 6.04 -2.46
CA LYS A 74 21.92 7.44 -2.55
C LYS A 74 20.96 8.32 -3.35
N ALA A 75 20.28 7.75 -4.34
CA ALA A 75 19.28 8.45 -5.16
C ALA A 75 17.91 8.57 -4.47
N LEU A 76 17.68 7.82 -3.40
CA LEU A 76 16.42 7.81 -2.66
C LEU A 76 16.20 9.13 -1.90
N THR A 77 15.41 10.02 -2.49
CA THR A 77 15.03 11.31 -1.90
C THR A 77 13.58 11.29 -1.40
N LEU A 78 13.22 12.22 -0.51
CA LEU A 78 11.82 12.38 -0.07
C LEU A 78 10.87 12.59 -1.25
N LYS A 79 11.29 13.37 -2.25
CA LYS A 79 10.54 13.58 -3.50
C LYS A 79 10.27 12.25 -4.22
N TYR A 80 11.29 11.40 -4.34
CA TYR A 80 11.16 10.08 -4.95
C TYR A 80 10.21 9.17 -4.15
N CYS A 81 10.32 9.17 -2.81
CA CYS A 81 9.39 8.44 -1.94
C CYS A 81 7.93 8.87 -2.12
N VAL A 82 7.66 10.17 -2.24
CA VAL A 82 6.30 10.69 -2.48
C VAL A 82 5.76 10.19 -3.83
N TYR A 83 6.57 10.19 -4.89
CA TYR A 83 6.14 9.64 -6.19
C TYR A 83 5.86 8.15 -6.10
N MET A 84 6.71 7.37 -5.43
CA MET A 84 6.46 5.93 -5.26
C MET A 84 5.17 5.66 -4.47
N ILE A 85 4.87 6.45 -3.44
CA ILE A 85 3.60 6.33 -2.71
C ILE A 85 2.41 6.64 -3.63
N ASN A 86 2.52 7.70 -4.45
CA ASN A 86 1.48 8.04 -5.42
C ASN A 86 1.25 6.92 -6.44
N GLU A 87 2.32 6.43 -7.07
CA GLU A 87 2.28 5.32 -8.02
C GLU A 87 1.69 4.05 -7.39
N ALA A 88 2.07 3.75 -6.15
CA ALA A 88 1.56 2.60 -5.43
C ALA A 88 0.05 2.73 -5.16
N LEU A 89 -0.41 3.91 -4.73
CA LEU A 89 -1.81 4.19 -4.46
C LEU A 89 -2.67 4.17 -5.74
N GLU A 90 -2.20 4.80 -6.83
CA GLU A 90 -2.89 4.78 -8.13
C GLU A 90 -2.99 3.37 -8.72
N SER A 91 -2.03 2.51 -8.41
CA SER A 91 -2.06 1.11 -8.84
C SER A 91 -3.01 0.22 -8.03
N VAL A 92 -3.63 0.73 -6.95
CA VAL A 92 -4.64 0.00 -6.18
C VAL A 92 -5.93 -0.11 -7.02
N PRO A 93 -6.47 -1.32 -7.25
CA PRO A 93 -7.68 -1.48 -8.03
C PRO A 93 -8.89 -0.78 -7.43
N GLU A 94 -9.74 -0.21 -8.28
CA GLU A 94 -10.98 0.46 -7.86
C GLU A 94 -11.87 -0.45 -6.99
N HIS A 95 -11.94 -1.74 -7.34
CA HIS A 95 -12.74 -2.71 -6.59
C HIS A 95 -12.21 -2.91 -5.15
N THR A 96 -10.92 -2.70 -4.89
CA THR A 96 -10.35 -2.73 -3.53
C THR A 96 -10.92 -1.59 -2.70
N PHE A 97 -11.00 -0.38 -3.26
CA PHE A 97 -11.67 0.74 -2.60
C PHE A 97 -13.14 0.42 -2.35
N LYS A 98 -13.90 -0.03 -3.36
CA LYS A 98 -15.32 -0.40 -3.18
C LYS A 98 -15.52 -1.46 -2.09
N ARG A 99 -14.71 -2.52 -2.11
CA ARG A 99 -14.75 -3.61 -1.12
C ARG A 99 -14.50 -3.11 0.30
N SER A 100 -13.58 -2.17 0.47
CA SER A 100 -13.21 -1.62 1.77
C SER A 100 -14.37 -0.91 2.49
N TRP A 101 -15.39 -0.44 1.76
CA TRP A 101 -16.58 0.21 2.34
C TRP A 101 -17.71 -0.77 2.66
N ARG A 102 -17.59 -2.06 2.33
CA ARG A 102 -18.70 -3.03 2.46
C ARG A 102 -19.28 -3.12 3.87
N LYS A 103 -18.44 -2.99 4.90
CA LYS A 103 -18.89 -3.02 6.31
C LYS A 103 -19.64 -1.75 6.73
N LEU A 104 -19.33 -0.61 6.12
CA LEU A 104 -19.95 0.69 6.43
C LEU A 104 -21.17 0.98 5.56
N ALA A 105 -21.18 0.48 4.33
CA ALA A 105 -22.21 0.76 3.33
C ALA A 105 -22.60 -0.54 2.58
N PRO A 106 -23.24 -1.51 3.27
CA PRO A 106 -23.60 -2.80 2.68
C PRO A 106 -24.60 -2.67 1.52
N TYR A 107 -25.34 -1.57 1.44
CA TYR A 107 -26.28 -1.28 0.35
C TYR A 107 -25.60 -0.91 -0.99
N LEU A 108 -24.27 -0.76 -1.03
CA LEU A 108 -23.51 -0.53 -2.28
C LEU A 108 -23.29 -1.83 -3.10
N GLU A 109 -24.03 -2.90 -2.81
CA GLU A 109 -23.89 -4.24 -3.40
C GLU A 109 -24.24 -4.28 -4.91
N ASN A 110 -23.23 -4.00 -5.73
CA ASN A 110 -23.03 -4.51 -7.10
C ASN A 110 -21.51 -4.70 -7.38
N VAL A 111 -20.74 -5.09 -6.36
CA VAL A 111 -19.28 -5.25 -6.50
C VAL A 111 -19.00 -6.69 -6.88
N ASP A 112 -18.65 -6.90 -8.15
CA ASP A 112 -18.21 -8.19 -8.68
C ASP A 112 -17.30 -8.91 -7.68
N GLN A 113 -17.58 -10.19 -7.43
CA GLN A 113 -16.68 -11.12 -6.73
C GLN A 113 -15.50 -11.50 -7.62
N SER A 114 -14.97 -10.52 -8.38
CA SER A 114 -13.77 -10.69 -9.17
C SER A 114 -12.64 -11.03 -8.22
N ASN A 115 -12.11 -12.25 -8.34
CA ASN A 115 -10.83 -12.61 -7.73
C ASN A 115 -9.80 -11.58 -8.18
N ASP A 116 -9.00 -11.08 -7.23
CA ASP A 116 -7.99 -10.03 -7.45
C ASP A 116 -6.83 -10.59 -8.29
N SER A 117 -7.07 -10.73 -9.60
CA SER A 117 -6.09 -11.19 -10.59
C SER A 117 -4.88 -10.24 -10.68
N GLY A 118 -5.00 -9.02 -10.14
CA GLY A 118 -3.93 -8.04 -10.05
C GLY A 118 -3.25 -7.96 -8.68
N SER A 119 -3.56 -8.85 -7.73
CA SER A 119 -3.00 -8.78 -6.38
C SER A 119 -1.51 -9.10 -6.37
N VAL A 120 -0.72 -8.23 -5.74
CA VAL A 120 0.69 -8.52 -5.48
C VAL A 120 0.77 -9.58 -4.37
N THR A 121 1.24 -10.77 -4.74
CA THR A 121 1.32 -11.91 -3.83
C THR A 121 2.59 -11.87 -2.99
N VAL A 122 2.57 -12.54 -1.83
CA VAL A 122 3.77 -12.69 -0.98
C VAL A 122 4.86 -13.45 -1.74
N THR A 123 4.48 -14.48 -2.49
CA THR A 123 5.38 -15.27 -3.32
C THR A 123 6.06 -14.44 -4.41
N GLU A 124 5.33 -13.52 -5.06
CA GLU A 124 5.90 -12.60 -6.03
C GLU A 124 6.95 -11.66 -5.39
N LEU A 125 6.62 -11.06 -4.24
CA LEU A 125 7.54 -10.19 -3.52
C LEU A 125 8.79 -10.94 -3.03
N ASN A 126 8.62 -12.16 -2.51
CA ASN A 126 9.73 -13.02 -2.10
C ASN A 126 10.62 -13.39 -3.29
N GLY A 127 10.04 -13.63 -4.45
CA GLY A 127 10.77 -13.89 -5.70
C GLY A 127 11.62 -12.70 -6.15
N LEU A 128 11.14 -11.47 -5.97
CA LEU A 128 11.95 -10.26 -6.20
C LEU A 128 13.06 -10.13 -5.15
N LEU A 129 12.73 -10.33 -3.87
CA LEU A 129 13.69 -10.20 -2.77
C LEU A 129 14.89 -11.15 -2.94
N LYS A 130 14.64 -12.40 -3.35
CA LYS A 130 15.69 -13.42 -3.59
C LYS A 130 16.65 -13.09 -4.73
N GLN A 131 16.29 -12.15 -5.62
CA GLN A 131 17.19 -11.68 -6.68
C GLN A 131 18.24 -10.70 -6.16
N ILE A 132 18.05 -10.14 -4.96
CA ILE A 132 19.01 -9.22 -4.35
C ILE A 132 20.19 -10.03 -3.78
N PRO A 133 21.44 -9.68 -4.10
CA PRO A 133 22.62 -10.33 -3.52
C PRO A 133 22.58 -10.32 -1.98
N GLY A 134 22.71 -11.50 -1.36
CA GLY A 134 22.64 -11.67 0.09
C GLY A 134 21.24 -11.98 0.66
N CYS A 135 20.18 -11.92 -0.15
CA CYS A 135 18.80 -12.20 0.27
C CYS A 135 18.30 -13.61 -0.14
N GLY A 136 19.19 -14.51 -0.58
CA GLY A 136 18.80 -15.84 -1.07
C GLY A 136 18.14 -16.74 -0.01
N SER A 137 18.38 -16.48 1.29
CA SER A 137 17.79 -17.22 2.41
C SER A 137 16.45 -16.66 2.90
N CYS A 138 15.91 -15.61 2.29
CA CYS A 138 14.64 -15.03 2.73
C CYS A 138 13.47 -15.99 2.49
N GLU A 139 12.61 -16.10 3.49
CA GLU A 139 11.38 -16.90 3.46
C GLU A 139 10.15 -16.01 3.23
N GLU A 140 8.99 -16.60 2.91
CA GLU A 140 7.77 -15.81 2.71
C GLU A 140 7.34 -15.05 3.97
N ASP A 141 7.65 -15.60 5.15
CA ASP A 141 7.36 -14.97 6.44
C ASP A 141 8.16 -13.67 6.64
N ASP A 142 9.34 -13.55 6.03
CA ASP A 142 10.13 -12.30 6.04
C ASP A 142 9.47 -11.16 5.24
N VAL A 143 8.46 -11.50 4.43
CA VAL A 143 7.80 -10.59 3.47
C VAL A 143 6.35 -10.31 3.85
N ARG A 144 5.76 -11.09 4.78
CA ARG A 144 4.42 -10.86 5.32
C ARG A 144 4.34 -9.54 6.10
N LEU A 145 3.16 -8.92 6.09
CA LEU A 145 2.85 -7.64 6.75
C LEU A 145 2.10 -7.87 8.05
#